data_AF-A0A954W753-F1
#
_entry.id   AF-A0A954W753-F1
#
_cell.length_a   1.000
_cell.length_b   1.000
_cell.length_c   1.000
_cell.angle_alpha   90.00
_cell.angle_beta   90.00
_cell.angle_gamma   90.00
#
_symmetry.space_group_name_H-M   'P 1'
#
loop_
_entity.id
_entity.type
_entity.pdbx_description
1 polymer ?
#
loop_
_entity_poly.entity_id
_entity_poly.type
_entity_poly.pdbx_seq_one_letter_code
_entity_poly.pdbx_strand_id
1 'polypeptide(L)'
;VDTSNLHLDAEPKEARLYFQTMYELIYLAFLSDSTRVATFQLGRENGEGPHDLLSLAVGLGGAHGLTHAVKRPNGWKNLGTYNRYQAEEFGRFAQRLKDTPEPNGNGNMLDNTFAMHGSASSSFHLSRNYPIISAGGRNLGFTNGRYLKFGSGNEDNQAGAGIDTDAGWQGKVEVEELPLAHLFVTILQRLGVETDTFAGYTGTLNRV
;
A
#
# COMPACT_ATOMS: atom_id res chain seq x y z
N VAL A 1 -9.82 -10.43 24.43
CA VAL A 1 -9.76 -9.77 23.10
C VAL A 1 -10.97 -8.87 23.01
N ASP A 2 -10.77 -7.58 22.76
CA ASP A 2 -11.86 -6.62 22.55
C ASP A 2 -12.40 -6.77 21.13
N THR A 3 -13.70 -7.03 21.00
CA THR A 3 -14.38 -7.26 19.72
C THR A 3 -15.29 -6.09 19.31
N SER A 4 -15.25 -4.98 20.03
CA SER A 4 -16.14 -3.82 19.81
C SER A 4 -16.02 -3.20 18.42
N ASN A 5 -14.85 -3.34 17.77
CA ASN A 5 -14.58 -2.84 16.42
C ASN A 5 -14.79 -3.88 15.31
N LEU A 6 -15.30 -5.06 15.65
CA LEU A 6 -15.43 -6.17 14.71
C LEU A 6 -16.85 -6.27 14.16
N HIS A 7 -17.05 -5.77 12.95
CA HIS A 7 -18.35 -5.80 12.26
C HIS A 7 -18.33 -6.84 11.14
N LEU A 8 -18.46 -8.12 11.50
CA LEU A 8 -18.29 -9.25 10.56
C LEU A 8 -19.28 -9.26 9.39
N ASP A 9 -20.42 -8.60 9.54
CA ASP A 9 -21.44 -8.46 8.50
C ASP A 9 -21.19 -7.26 7.56
N ALA A 10 -20.09 -6.52 7.74
CA ALA A 10 -19.76 -5.37 6.91
C ALA A 10 -19.54 -5.78 5.45
N GLU A 11 -20.19 -5.10 4.53
CA GLU A 11 -20.08 -5.36 3.10
C GLU A 11 -19.27 -4.25 2.39
N PRO A 12 -18.69 -4.51 1.20
CA PRO A 12 -17.97 -3.48 0.44
C PRO A 12 -18.76 -2.19 0.14
N LYS A 13 -20.11 -2.26 0.12
CA LYS A 13 -20.99 -1.07 0.00
C LYS A 13 -20.88 -0.12 1.20
N GLU A 14 -20.49 -0.64 2.36
CA GLU A 14 -20.15 0.08 3.58
C GLU A 14 -18.63 0.26 3.67
N ALA A 15 -18.03 0.73 2.57
CA ALA A 15 -16.59 0.74 2.30
C ALA A 15 -15.67 1.01 3.50
N ARG A 16 -15.99 2.05 4.30
CA ARG A 16 -15.21 2.38 5.50
C ARG A 16 -15.29 1.30 6.57
N LEU A 17 -16.50 0.85 6.89
CA LEU A 17 -16.72 -0.20 7.88
C LEU A 17 -16.07 -1.51 7.44
N TYR A 18 -16.17 -1.85 6.15
CA TYR A 18 -15.53 -3.03 5.57
C TYR A 18 -14.01 -2.98 5.70
N PHE A 19 -13.36 -1.87 5.30
CA PHE A 19 -11.92 -1.68 5.48
C PHE A 19 -11.50 -1.79 6.94
N GLN A 20 -12.25 -1.14 7.83
CA GLN A 20 -11.92 -1.12 9.24
C GLN A 20 -12.01 -2.51 9.87
N THR A 21 -13.03 -3.28 9.50
CA THR A 21 -13.22 -4.66 9.92
C THR A 21 -12.09 -5.56 9.42
N MET A 22 -11.71 -5.44 8.15
CA MET A 22 -10.60 -6.24 7.59
C MET A 22 -9.27 -5.93 8.27
N TYR A 23 -8.98 -4.66 8.56
CA TYR A 23 -7.80 -4.29 9.33
C TYR A 23 -7.85 -4.78 10.78
N GLU A 24 -9.02 -4.78 11.43
CA GLU A 24 -9.16 -5.35 12.78
C GLU A 24 -8.94 -6.87 12.76
N LEU A 25 -9.42 -7.58 11.74
CA LEU A 25 -9.15 -9.02 11.58
C LEU A 25 -7.66 -9.30 11.42
N ILE A 26 -6.95 -8.53 10.60
CA ILE A 26 -5.49 -8.66 10.44
C ILE A 26 -4.76 -8.36 11.75
N TYR A 27 -5.17 -7.28 12.44
CA TYR A 27 -4.64 -6.93 13.77
C TYR A 27 -4.82 -8.08 14.76
N LEU A 28 -6.02 -8.67 14.84
CA LEU A 28 -6.31 -9.80 15.71
C LEU A 28 -5.51 -11.04 15.34
N ALA A 29 -5.29 -11.29 14.04
CA ALA A 29 -4.48 -12.40 13.57
C ALA A 29 -3.02 -12.28 14.05
N PHE A 30 -2.47 -11.06 14.06
CA PHE A 30 -1.14 -10.80 14.61
C PHE A 30 -1.12 -10.83 16.14
N LEU A 31 -2.10 -10.21 16.79
CA LEU A 31 -2.20 -10.15 18.27
C LEU A 31 -2.33 -11.55 18.89
N SER A 32 -3.07 -12.43 18.23
CA SER A 32 -3.27 -13.82 18.66
C SER A 32 -2.17 -14.78 18.18
N ASP A 33 -1.16 -14.28 17.49
CA ASP A 33 -0.10 -15.08 16.87
C ASP A 33 -0.63 -16.17 15.91
N SER A 34 -1.75 -15.90 15.23
CA SER A 34 -2.35 -16.83 14.27
C SER A 34 -1.60 -16.86 12.93
N THR A 35 -0.90 -15.77 12.58
CA THR A 35 -0.07 -15.69 11.38
C THR A 35 1.05 -14.65 11.55
N ARG A 36 2.15 -14.84 10.82
CA ARG A 36 3.26 -13.87 10.70
C ARG A 36 3.12 -12.94 9.50
N VAL A 37 2.26 -13.29 8.53
CA VAL A 37 2.12 -12.58 7.25
C VAL A 37 0.65 -12.43 6.90
N ALA A 38 0.28 -11.25 6.41
CA ALA A 38 -1.03 -10.98 5.84
C ALA A 38 -0.87 -10.13 4.56
N THR A 39 -1.75 -10.34 3.59
CA THR A 39 -1.89 -9.49 2.41
C THR A 39 -3.36 -9.17 2.22
N PHE A 40 -3.68 -7.89 2.07
CA PHE A 40 -5.05 -7.45 1.87
C PHE A 40 -5.17 -6.68 0.57
N GLN A 41 -5.81 -7.30 -0.41
CA GLN A 41 -6.19 -6.62 -1.65
C GLN A 41 -7.46 -5.81 -1.37
N LEU A 42 -7.32 -4.48 -1.32
CA LEU A 42 -8.44 -3.55 -1.04
C LEU A 42 -9.59 -3.71 -2.04
N GLY A 43 -9.24 -3.95 -3.31
CA GLY A 43 -10.19 -4.27 -4.36
C GLY A 43 -9.46 -4.71 -5.63
N ARG A 44 -10.21 -5.31 -6.55
CA ARG A 44 -9.74 -5.59 -7.92
C ARG A 44 -9.94 -4.34 -8.76
N GLU A 45 -8.88 -3.84 -9.41
CA GLU A 45 -8.90 -2.69 -10.33
C GLU A 45 -9.59 -3.02 -11.68
N ASN A 46 -10.80 -3.55 -11.63
CA ASN A 46 -11.72 -3.71 -12.76
C ASN A 46 -12.99 -2.93 -12.44
N GLY A 47 -13.58 -2.27 -13.44
CA GLY A 47 -14.89 -1.64 -13.30
C GLY A 47 -15.97 -2.64 -12.89
N GLU A 48 -17.03 -2.13 -12.28
CA GLU A 48 -18.27 -2.84 -11.89
C GLU A 48 -18.11 -3.88 -10.75
N GLY A 49 -16.94 -3.95 -10.12
CA GLY A 49 -16.66 -4.86 -8.99
C GLY A 49 -16.82 -4.20 -7.61
N PRO A 50 -16.62 -4.98 -6.52
CA PRO A 50 -16.59 -4.45 -5.14
C PRO A 50 -15.63 -3.27 -4.93
N HIS A 51 -14.58 -3.19 -5.74
CA HIS A 51 -13.66 -2.06 -5.76
C HIS A 51 -14.37 -0.71 -6.03
N ASP A 52 -15.36 -0.69 -6.91
CA ASP A 52 -16.08 0.56 -7.25
C ASP A 52 -16.86 1.12 -6.07
N LEU A 53 -17.21 0.27 -5.10
CA LEU A 53 -17.95 0.69 -3.91
C LEU A 53 -17.05 1.41 -2.89
N LEU A 54 -15.72 1.26 -3.00
CA LEU A 54 -14.79 1.72 -1.97
C LEU A 54 -14.71 3.25 -1.87
N SER A 55 -14.88 3.95 -2.99
CA SER A 55 -14.91 5.41 -3.06
C SER A 55 -16.19 6.03 -2.49
N LEU A 56 -17.23 5.23 -2.20
CA LEU A 56 -18.43 5.70 -1.52
C LEU A 56 -18.12 6.19 -0.09
N ALA A 57 -17.05 5.69 0.54
CA ALA A 57 -16.57 6.16 1.84
C ALA A 57 -16.20 7.66 1.88
N VAL A 58 -15.98 8.26 0.71
CA VAL A 58 -15.69 9.69 0.52
C VAL A 58 -16.73 10.40 -0.36
N GLY A 59 -17.89 9.78 -0.57
CA GLY A 59 -19.00 10.37 -1.31
C GLY A 59 -18.73 10.55 -2.81
N LEU A 60 -17.81 9.77 -3.38
CA LEU A 60 -17.48 9.78 -4.81
C LEU A 60 -18.11 8.58 -5.53
N GLY A 61 -18.27 8.67 -6.85
CA GLY A 61 -18.73 7.56 -7.68
C GLY A 61 -17.67 6.45 -7.83
N GLY A 62 -17.93 5.45 -8.68
CA GLY A 62 -17.10 4.25 -8.82
C GLY A 62 -15.59 4.50 -8.86
N ALA A 63 -14.85 3.82 -7.97
CA ALA A 63 -13.41 3.99 -7.77
C ALA A 63 -12.60 3.81 -9.05
N HIS A 64 -12.91 2.81 -9.87
CA HIS A 64 -12.25 2.58 -11.16
C HIS A 64 -12.41 3.81 -12.07
N GLY A 65 -13.64 4.34 -12.18
CA GLY A 65 -13.94 5.53 -12.95
C GLY A 65 -13.16 6.78 -12.52
N LEU A 66 -12.82 6.90 -11.24
CA LEU A 66 -12.00 8.02 -10.73
C LEU A 66 -10.60 8.03 -11.36
N THR A 67 -9.99 6.87 -11.57
CA THR A 67 -8.64 6.74 -12.14
C THR A 67 -8.57 7.17 -13.61
N HIS A 68 -9.68 6.98 -14.35
CA HIS A 68 -9.83 7.41 -15.75
C HIS A 68 -10.33 8.85 -15.88
N ALA A 69 -10.94 9.42 -14.83
CA ALA A 69 -11.52 10.76 -14.85
C ALA A 69 -10.53 11.88 -14.52
N VAL A 70 -9.24 11.59 -14.32
CA VAL A 70 -8.23 12.56 -13.82
C VAL A 70 -8.11 13.85 -14.64
N LYS A 71 -8.43 13.81 -15.95
CA LYS A 71 -8.41 14.98 -16.85
C LYS A 71 -9.67 15.84 -16.81
N ARG A 72 -10.75 15.39 -16.18
CA ARG A 72 -11.96 16.19 -16.01
C ARG A 72 -11.73 17.28 -14.96
N PRO A 73 -12.53 18.35 -14.93
CA PRO A 73 -12.49 19.31 -13.82
C PRO A 73 -12.58 18.59 -12.47
N ASN A 74 -11.66 18.89 -11.57
CA ASN A 74 -11.50 18.23 -10.26
C ASN A 74 -11.09 16.74 -10.29
N GLY A 75 -10.74 16.15 -11.43
CA GLY A 75 -10.38 14.72 -11.53
C GLY A 75 -9.26 14.32 -10.58
N TRP A 76 -8.12 15.01 -10.64
CA TRP A 76 -7.00 14.81 -9.71
C TRP A 76 -7.36 15.06 -8.25
N LYS A 77 -8.21 16.05 -7.97
CA LYS A 77 -8.68 16.33 -6.61
C LYS A 77 -9.50 15.17 -6.08
N ASN A 78 -10.45 14.64 -6.87
CA ASN A 78 -11.30 13.52 -6.47
C ASN A 78 -10.50 12.24 -6.28
N LEU A 79 -9.60 11.91 -7.20
CA LEU A 79 -8.70 10.75 -7.05
C LEU A 79 -7.79 10.92 -5.82
N GLY A 80 -7.25 12.12 -5.60
CA GLY A 80 -6.47 12.44 -4.40
C GLY A 80 -7.28 12.29 -3.10
N THR A 81 -8.54 12.69 -3.08
CA THR A 81 -9.45 12.48 -1.95
C THR A 81 -9.64 10.99 -1.65
N TYR A 82 -9.85 10.15 -2.68
CA TYR A 82 -9.98 8.71 -2.51
C TYR A 82 -8.66 8.06 -2.03
N ASN A 83 -7.53 8.40 -2.65
CA ASN A 83 -6.21 7.90 -2.23
C ASN A 83 -5.87 8.29 -0.80
N ARG A 84 -6.21 9.53 -0.40
CA ARG A 84 -6.03 10.00 0.97
C ARG A 84 -6.83 9.17 1.97
N TYR A 85 -8.08 8.84 1.66
CA TYR A 85 -8.90 7.98 2.52
C TYR A 85 -8.26 6.60 2.73
N GLN A 86 -7.75 5.96 1.66
CA GLN A 86 -7.07 4.66 1.78
C GLN A 86 -5.81 4.78 2.66
N ALA A 87 -5.00 5.82 2.47
CA ALA A 87 -3.82 6.08 3.28
C ALA A 87 -4.16 6.40 4.75
N GLU A 88 -5.28 7.08 5.01
CA GLU A 88 -5.78 7.36 6.37
C GLU A 88 -6.20 6.06 7.08
N GLU A 89 -6.88 5.13 6.41
CA GLU A 89 -7.25 3.84 7.01
C GLU A 89 -6.02 2.94 7.25
N PHE A 90 -5.03 2.96 6.35
CA PHE A 90 -3.73 2.32 6.60
C PHE A 90 -3.01 2.94 7.80
N GLY A 91 -3.02 4.28 7.91
CA GLY A 91 -2.47 5.00 9.06
C GLY A 91 -3.16 4.64 10.37
N ARG A 92 -4.48 4.49 10.37
CA ARG A 92 -5.25 4.02 11.53
C ARG A 92 -4.84 2.62 11.96
N PHE A 93 -4.67 1.70 11.01
CA PHE A 93 -4.16 0.35 11.28
C PHE A 93 -2.73 0.38 11.87
N ALA A 94 -1.83 1.15 11.28
CA ALA A 94 -0.47 1.31 11.81
C ALA A 94 -0.48 1.91 13.23
N GLN A 95 -1.35 2.89 13.48
CA GLN A 95 -1.52 3.48 14.81
C GLN A 95 -2.05 2.46 15.82
N ARG A 96 -3.02 1.61 15.42
CA ARG A 96 -3.53 0.51 16.26
C ARG A 96 -2.43 -0.47 16.66
N LEU A 97 -1.54 -0.84 15.74
CA LEU A 97 -0.36 -1.66 16.05
C LEU A 97 0.61 -0.94 16.99
N LYS A 98 0.81 0.37 16.80
CA LYS A 98 1.70 1.19 17.63
C LYS A 98 1.19 1.34 19.06
N ASP A 99 -0.11 1.47 19.24
CA ASP A 99 -0.74 1.63 20.55
C ASP A 99 -0.87 0.30 21.31
N THR A 100 -0.57 -0.82 20.66
CA THR A 100 -0.66 -2.15 21.27
C THR A 100 0.73 -2.63 21.69
N PRO A 101 0.98 -2.87 22.99
CA PRO A 101 2.21 -3.51 23.44
C PRO A 101 2.42 -4.86 22.78
N GLU A 102 3.65 -5.20 22.45
CA GLU A 102 3.98 -6.53 21.93
C GLU A 102 3.69 -7.59 23.01
N PRO A 103 2.80 -8.58 22.79
CA PRO A 103 2.43 -9.54 23.83
C PRO A 103 3.60 -10.34 24.42
N ASN A 104 4.60 -10.67 23.59
CA ASN A 104 5.72 -11.55 23.96
C ASN A 104 7.09 -10.92 23.65
N GLY A 105 7.21 -9.59 23.68
CA GLY A 105 8.44 -8.92 23.24
C GLY A 105 8.59 -7.50 23.75
N ASN A 106 9.53 -6.78 23.15
CA ASN A 106 9.83 -5.40 23.49
C ASN A 106 9.14 -4.44 22.53
N GLY A 107 8.75 -3.27 23.06
CA GLY A 107 8.12 -2.21 22.28
C GLY A 107 6.63 -2.48 22.05
N ASN A 108 6.14 -2.02 20.90
CA ASN A 108 4.76 -2.23 20.45
C ASN A 108 4.73 -3.12 19.20
N MET A 109 3.54 -3.59 18.82
CA MET A 109 3.38 -4.46 17.65
C MET A 109 3.88 -3.80 16.35
N LEU A 110 3.81 -2.48 16.20
CA LEU A 110 4.32 -1.79 15.02
C LEU A 110 5.87 -1.81 14.97
N ASP A 111 6.56 -1.79 16.10
CA ASP A 111 8.02 -1.94 16.12
C ASP A 111 8.47 -3.32 15.59
N ASN A 112 7.64 -4.36 15.77
CA ASN A 112 7.90 -5.73 15.33
C ASN A 112 7.19 -6.12 14.01
N THR A 113 6.41 -5.21 13.41
CA THR A 113 5.67 -5.47 12.16
C THR A 113 6.11 -4.51 11.07
N PHE A 114 6.61 -5.02 9.94
CA PHE A 114 6.78 -4.21 8.74
C PHE A 114 5.50 -4.23 7.90
N ALA A 115 4.87 -3.07 7.72
CA ALA A 115 3.66 -2.89 6.93
C ALA A 115 3.92 -2.01 5.71
N MET A 116 3.31 -2.35 4.58
CA MET A 116 3.37 -1.54 3.36
C MET A 116 1.98 -1.34 2.75
N HIS A 117 1.78 -0.19 2.10
CA HIS A 117 0.58 0.15 1.34
C HIS A 117 0.96 0.90 0.07
N GLY A 118 0.31 0.60 -1.04
CA GLY A 118 0.57 1.23 -2.32
C GLY A 118 -0.36 0.70 -3.40
N SER A 119 -0.11 1.12 -4.64
CA SER A 119 -0.84 0.69 -5.83
C SER A 119 0.05 -0.16 -6.73
N ALA A 120 -0.58 -1.03 -7.52
CA ALA A 120 0.05 -1.78 -8.61
C ALA A 120 -0.44 -1.33 -10.00
N SER A 121 -1.22 -0.24 -10.08
CA SER A 121 -1.76 0.29 -11.35
C SER A 121 -1.78 1.83 -11.41
N SER A 122 -1.69 2.37 -12.62
CA SER A 122 -1.92 3.78 -12.97
C SER A 122 -3.10 3.91 -13.95
N SER A 123 -3.42 5.14 -14.39
CA SER A 123 -4.52 5.42 -15.34
C SER A 123 -4.42 4.64 -16.67
N PHE A 124 -3.23 4.13 -17.01
CA PHE A 124 -2.96 3.31 -18.21
C PHE A 124 -2.33 1.95 -17.88
N HIS A 125 -2.45 1.48 -16.63
CA HIS A 125 -1.84 0.22 -16.17
C HIS A 125 -0.31 0.16 -16.35
N LEU A 126 0.35 1.33 -16.36
CA LEU A 126 1.81 1.42 -16.46
C LEU A 126 2.46 1.01 -15.15
N SER A 127 3.09 -0.18 -15.14
CA SER A 127 3.75 -0.81 -13.98
C SER A 127 5.11 -0.20 -13.64
N ARG A 128 5.14 1.11 -13.38
CA ARG A 128 6.39 1.87 -13.18
C ARG A 128 6.28 2.85 -12.02
N ASN A 129 7.34 2.89 -11.21
CA ASN A 129 7.56 3.85 -10.11
C ASN A 129 6.33 4.15 -9.24
N TYR A 130 5.72 3.09 -8.69
CA TYR A 130 4.55 3.26 -7.83
C TYR A 130 4.91 3.82 -6.45
N PRO A 131 4.10 4.74 -5.90
CA PRO A 131 4.28 5.20 -4.54
C PRO A 131 4.00 4.05 -3.56
N ILE A 132 4.99 3.72 -2.75
CA ILE A 132 4.87 2.78 -1.64
C ILE A 132 5.03 3.55 -0.33
N ILE A 133 4.07 3.39 0.57
CA ILE A 133 4.17 3.81 1.96
C ILE A 133 4.66 2.60 2.76
N SER A 134 5.71 2.78 3.55
CA SER A 134 6.18 1.80 4.54
C SER A 134 5.97 2.32 5.97
N ALA A 135 5.65 1.42 6.89
CA ALA A 135 5.48 1.71 8.31
C ALA A 135 5.98 0.55 9.19
N GLY A 136 6.49 0.88 10.38
CA GLY A 136 6.90 -0.10 11.39
C GLY A 136 8.18 -0.88 11.08
N GLY A 137 8.39 -1.97 11.81
CA GLY A 137 9.56 -2.84 11.66
C GLY A 137 10.85 -2.22 12.21
N ARG A 138 10.76 -1.34 13.20
CA ARG A 138 11.94 -0.76 13.86
C ARG A 138 12.87 -1.83 14.42
N ASN A 139 12.32 -2.85 15.08
CA ASN A 139 13.08 -3.98 15.61
C ASN A 139 13.55 -4.96 14.51
N LEU A 140 13.04 -4.80 13.29
CA LEU A 140 13.50 -5.49 12.08
C LEU A 140 14.53 -4.65 11.30
N GLY A 141 14.93 -3.48 11.80
CA GLY A 141 15.93 -2.61 11.19
C GLY A 141 15.42 -1.60 10.16
N PHE A 142 14.11 -1.40 10.03
CA PHE A 142 13.54 -0.38 9.13
C PHE A 142 13.59 1.02 9.74
N THR A 143 13.91 2.02 8.91
CA THR A 143 13.93 3.42 9.29
C THR A 143 12.87 4.19 8.49
N ASN A 144 11.69 4.38 9.08
CA ASN A 144 10.57 5.08 8.44
C ASN A 144 10.56 6.59 8.74
N GLY A 145 9.56 7.33 8.25
CA GLY A 145 9.42 8.78 8.45
C GLY A 145 10.24 9.62 7.48
N ARG A 146 10.55 9.08 6.30
CA ARG A 146 11.40 9.69 5.27
C ARG A 146 10.74 9.55 3.91
N TYR A 147 10.97 10.52 3.04
CA TYR A 147 10.68 10.38 1.60
C TYR A 147 11.93 9.85 0.90
N LEU A 148 11.83 8.65 0.31
CA LEU A 148 12.93 8.01 -0.40
C LEU A 148 12.61 7.92 -1.88
N LYS A 149 13.47 8.55 -2.67
CA LYS A 149 13.51 8.39 -4.13
C LYS A 149 14.50 7.30 -4.52
N PHE A 150 14.07 6.46 -5.44
CA PHE A 150 14.86 5.38 -6.03
C PHE A 150 14.89 5.55 -7.55
N GLY A 151 16.05 5.35 -8.17
CA GLY A 151 16.27 5.62 -9.58
C GLY A 151 16.87 7.00 -9.88
N SER A 152 17.25 7.22 -11.14
CA SER A 152 17.89 8.45 -11.64
C SER A 152 17.21 8.96 -12.92
N GLY A 153 17.21 10.28 -13.13
CA GLY A 153 16.65 10.91 -14.34
C GLY A 153 15.15 11.26 -14.29
N ASN A 154 14.44 10.89 -13.22
CA ASN A 154 13.04 11.23 -12.99
C ASN A 154 12.91 12.23 -11.82
N GLU A 155 13.24 13.51 -12.03
CA GLU A 155 13.29 14.51 -10.95
C GLU A 155 11.93 14.89 -10.35
N ASP A 156 10.84 14.72 -11.08
CA ASP A 156 9.48 15.00 -10.61
C ASP A 156 8.79 13.79 -9.96
N ASN A 157 9.42 12.61 -9.97
CA ASN A 157 8.91 11.33 -9.46
C ASN A 157 7.57 10.92 -10.09
N GLN A 158 7.31 11.39 -11.29
CA GLN A 158 6.03 11.25 -11.98
C GLN A 158 6.25 10.58 -13.32
N ALA A 159 6.77 9.33 -13.29
CA ALA A 159 7.01 8.55 -14.50
C ALA A 159 5.73 8.47 -15.37
N GLY A 160 5.64 9.31 -16.39
CA GLY A 160 4.50 9.39 -17.29
C GLY A 160 3.22 10.02 -16.72
N ALA A 161 3.27 10.76 -15.60
CA ALA A 161 2.06 11.45 -15.13
C ALA A 161 1.61 12.49 -16.16
N GLY A 162 0.34 12.41 -16.56
CA GLY A 162 -0.24 13.30 -17.57
C GLY A 162 -0.13 12.79 -19.02
N ILE A 163 0.68 11.76 -19.29
CA ILE A 163 0.64 11.05 -20.58
C ILE A 163 -0.67 10.26 -20.64
N ASP A 164 -1.48 10.53 -21.65
CA ASP A 164 -2.84 9.99 -21.78
C ASP A 164 -3.12 9.20 -23.06
N THR A 165 -2.04 8.80 -23.71
CA THR A 165 -2.07 8.00 -24.91
C THR A 165 -1.13 6.82 -24.73
N ASP A 166 -1.22 5.85 -25.64
CA ASP A 166 -0.33 4.69 -25.65
C ASP A 166 1.16 5.05 -25.75
N ALA A 167 1.49 6.30 -26.12
CA ALA A 167 2.86 6.82 -26.14
C ALA A 167 3.60 6.65 -24.80
N GLY A 168 2.88 6.62 -23.67
CA GLY A 168 3.50 6.42 -22.35
C GLY A 168 4.03 5.00 -22.15
N TRP A 169 3.28 3.99 -22.60
CA TRP A 169 3.68 2.58 -22.47
C TRP A 169 4.58 2.12 -23.64
N GLN A 170 4.44 2.74 -24.82
CA GLN A 170 5.27 2.49 -26.00
C GLN A 170 6.58 3.29 -26.00
N GLY A 171 6.73 4.23 -25.07
CA GLY A 171 7.91 5.08 -24.94
C GLY A 171 9.16 4.28 -24.56
N LYS A 172 10.33 4.79 -24.96
CA LYS A 172 11.60 4.24 -24.50
C LYS A 172 11.77 4.49 -23.00
N VAL A 173 12.36 3.53 -22.31
CA VAL A 173 12.81 3.72 -20.92
C VAL A 173 14.03 4.63 -20.94
N GLU A 174 13.82 5.90 -20.60
CA GLU A 174 14.90 6.91 -20.56
C GLU A 174 15.50 7.12 -19.17
N VAL A 175 14.85 6.57 -18.14
CA VAL A 175 15.22 6.71 -16.73
C VAL A 175 15.48 5.35 -16.10
N GLU A 176 16.48 5.28 -15.24
CA GLU A 176 16.75 4.09 -14.43
C GLU A 176 15.78 4.08 -13.24
N GLU A 177 14.99 3.03 -13.13
CA GLU A 177 14.10 2.79 -11.99
C GLU A 177 14.59 1.55 -11.25
N LEU A 178 14.76 1.65 -9.93
CA LEU A 178 15.13 0.49 -9.13
C LEU A 178 13.92 -0.42 -8.94
N PRO A 179 14.04 -1.73 -9.26
CA PRO A 179 12.96 -2.68 -9.07
C PRO A 179 12.50 -2.79 -7.61
N LEU A 180 11.17 -2.81 -7.40
CA LEU A 180 10.57 -3.09 -6.09
C LEU A 180 11.00 -4.44 -5.52
N ALA A 181 11.43 -5.38 -6.38
CA ALA A 181 12.00 -6.66 -5.97
C ALA A 181 13.15 -6.53 -4.95
N HIS A 182 13.98 -5.48 -5.04
CA HIS A 182 15.04 -5.25 -4.05
C HIS A 182 14.51 -4.97 -2.65
N LEU A 183 13.35 -4.30 -2.54
CA LEU A 183 12.68 -4.12 -1.25
C LEU A 183 12.21 -5.47 -0.68
N PHE A 184 11.69 -6.36 -1.53
CA PHE A 184 11.28 -7.70 -1.10
C PHE A 184 12.46 -8.54 -0.62
N VAL A 185 13.62 -8.49 -1.29
CA VAL A 185 14.85 -9.13 -0.77
C VAL A 185 15.21 -8.57 0.60
N THR A 186 15.20 -7.24 0.79
CA THR A 186 15.46 -6.61 2.10
C THR A 186 14.49 -7.09 3.18
N ILE A 187 13.19 -7.18 2.87
CA ILE A 187 12.17 -7.65 3.82
C ILE A 187 12.43 -9.11 4.20
N LEU A 188 12.65 -9.98 3.21
CA LEU A 188 12.92 -11.39 3.44
C LEU A 188 14.14 -11.60 4.34
N GLN A 189 15.26 -10.93 4.05
CA GLN A 189 16.47 -11.02 4.87
C GLN A 189 16.26 -10.49 6.30
N ARG A 190 15.54 -9.38 6.47
CA ARG A 190 15.22 -8.83 7.80
C ARG A 190 14.26 -9.69 8.61
N LEU A 191 13.50 -10.56 7.92
CA LEU A 191 12.67 -11.60 8.54
C LEU A 191 13.42 -12.93 8.72
N GLY A 192 14.73 -12.98 8.45
CA GLY A 192 15.57 -14.16 8.65
C GLY A 192 15.54 -15.19 7.52
N VAL A 193 15.02 -14.82 6.34
CA VAL A 193 15.04 -15.70 5.16
C VAL A 193 16.38 -15.56 4.44
N GLU A 194 17.10 -16.66 4.29
CA GLU A 194 18.37 -16.75 3.57
C GLU A 194 18.15 -16.73 2.05
N THR A 195 17.95 -15.53 1.48
CA THR A 195 17.88 -15.33 0.04
C THR A 195 18.50 -14.00 -0.36
N ASP A 196 19.18 -13.98 -1.50
CA ASP A 196 19.67 -12.75 -2.14
C ASP A 196 18.82 -12.35 -3.35
N THR A 197 17.77 -13.11 -3.66
CA THR A 197 16.98 -12.92 -4.89
C THR A 197 15.47 -12.95 -4.66
N PHE A 198 14.75 -12.16 -5.46
CA PHE A 198 13.29 -12.19 -5.54
C PHE A 198 12.86 -11.78 -6.95
N ALA A 199 11.90 -12.50 -7.54
CA ALA A 199 11.36 -12.20 -8.89
C ALA A 199 12.44 -11.98 -9.98
N GLY A 200 13.56 -12.72 -9.92
CA GLY A 200 14.66 -12.64 -10.87
C GLY A 200 15.66 -11.50 -10.65
N TYR A 201 15.49 -10.70 -9.59
CA TYR A 201 16.42 -9.63 -9.21
C TYR A 201 17.24 -10.04 -7.99
N THR A 202 18.55 -9.76 -8.05
CA THR A 202 19.51 -10.03 -6.96
C THR A 202 19.87 -8.74 -6.24
N GLY A 203 19.91 -8.79 -4.91
CA GLY A 203 20.38 -7.68 -4.06
C GLY A 203 19.26 -6.94 -3.33
N THR A 204 19.66 -6.17 -2.33
CA THR A 204 18.79 -5.48 -1.38
C THR A 204 18.65 -3.99 -1.66
N LEU A 205 17.64 -3.39 -1.04
CA LEU A 205 17.48 -1.95 -0.92
C LEU A 205 18.11 -1.46 0.40
N ASN A 206 19.35 -0.98 0.36
CA ASN A 206 20.13 -0.66 1.58
C ASN A 206 19.61 0.55 2.37
N ARG A 207 18.77 1.40 1.76
CA ARG A 207 18.39 2.71 2.34
C ARG A 207 17.11 2.67 3.19
N VAL A 208 16.36 1.55 3.21
CA VAL A 208 15.04 1.45 3.87
C VAL A 208 15.12 1.04 5.33
#